data_AF-A0A358MEP9-F1
#
_entry.id   AF-A0A358MEP9-F1
#
_cell.length_a   1.000
_cell.length_b   1.000
_cell.length_c   1.000
_cell.angle_alpha   90.00
_cell.angle_beta   90.00
_cell.angle_gamma   90.00
#
_symmetry.space_group_name_H-M   'P 1'
#
loop_
_entity.id
_entity.type
_entity.pdbx_description
1 polymer ?
#
loop_
_entity_poly.entity_id
_entity_poly.type
_entity_poly.pdbx_seq_one_letter_code
_entity_poly.pdbx_strand_id
1 'polypeptide(L)'
;YLRQEGRGLCIGFYEKPCEPWAVNGTPWDFGHELLNEQWDKIEDSVAFAYRRFPVLERAGVKRVIHGPFTFAPDGNPLIGPVPGLRNYWSACAVMAGFSQGGGMGLAL
;
A
#
# COMPACT_ATOMS: atom_id res chain seq x y z
N TYR A 1 7.88 0.40 -7.47
CA TYR A 1 8.55 -0.91 -7.67
C TYR A 1 8.02 -1.57 -8.94
N LEU A 2 8.72 -2.57 -9.48
CA LEU A 2 8.29 -3.33 -10.65
C LEU A 2 8.70 -4.79 -10.47
N ARG A 3 7.77 -5.72 -10.73
CA ARG A 3 8.03 -7.18 -10.66
C ARG A 3 7.27 -7.91 -11.75
N GLN A 4 7.68 -9.15 -12.05
CA GLN A 4 6.92 -10.03 -12.94
C GLN A 4 5.62 -10.49 -12.29
N GLU A 5 4.56 -10.57 -13.08
CA GLU A 5 3.25 -11.11 -12.72
C GLU A 5 2.75 -11.99 -13.87
N GLY A 6 2.92 -13.31 -13.74
CA GLY A 6 2.68 -14.26 -14.84
C GLY A 6 3.51 -13.91 -16.08
N ARG A 7 2.83 -13.62 -17.19
CA ARG A 7 3.46 -13.18 -18.46
C ARG A 7 3.51 -11.66 -18.62
N GLY A 8 3.17 -10.90 -17.58
CA GLY A 8 3.16 -9.45 -17.55
C GLY A 8 4.00 -8.88 -16.41
N LEU A 9 3.75 -7.61 -16.10
CA LEU A 9 4.44 -6.86 -15.05
C LEU A 9 3.42 -6.26 -14.08
N CYS A 10 3.78 -6.23 -12.80
CA CYS A 10 3.09 -5.49 -11.75
C CYS A 10 3.97 -4.32 -11.34
N ILE A 11 3.39 -3.12 -11.34
CA ILE A 11 4.08 -1.87 -11.05
C ILE A 11 3.31 -1.18 -9.93
N GLY A 12 4.02 -0.71 -8.93
CA GLY A 12 3.45 0.12 -7.87
C GLY A 12 4.21 1.43 -7.74
N PHE A 13 3.46 2.50 -7.48
CA PHE A 13 3.98 3.85 -7.36
C PHE A 13 3.74 4.37 -5.94
N TYR A 14 4.62 5.26 -5.48
CA TYR A 14 4.40 6.08 -4.29
C TYR A 14 4.19 7.51 -4.77
N GLU A 15 2.97 8.00 -4.65
CA GLU A 15 2.55 9.26 -5.24
C GLU A 15 2.68 10.41 -4.24
N LYS A 16 2.92 11.62 -4.78
CA LYS A 16 2.92 12.87 -4.03
C LYS A 16 2.03 13.87 -4.79
N PRO A 17 1.12 14.60 -4.10
CA PRO A 17 0.84 14.53 -2.67
C PRO A 17 0.17 13.21 -2.26
N CYS A 18 0.42 12.78 -1.01
CA CYS A 18 -0.31 11.65 -0.45
C CYS A 18 -1.73 12.09 -0.07
N GLU A 19 -2.68 11.18 -0.18
CA GLU A 19 -4.08 11.45 0.13
C GLU A 19 -4.53 10.49 1.24
N PRO A 20 -4.93 10.99 2.42
CA PRO A 20 -5.42 10.15 3.48
C PRO A 20 -6.83 9.66 3.14
N TRP A 21 -7.15 8.43 3.54
CA TRP A 21 -8.47 7.84 3.39
C TRP A 21 -9.00 7.40 4.76
N ALA A 22 -10.32 7.50 4.95
CA ALA A 22 -11.02 7.05 6.17
C ALA A 22 -10.45 7.61 7.50
N VAL A 23 -10.01 8.88 7.51
CA VAL A 23 -9.43 9.54 8.71
C VAL A 23 -10.36 9.48 9.93
N ASN A 24 -11.67 9.52 9.70
CA ASN A 24 -12.69 9.49 10.75
C ASN A 24 -13.26 8.08 11.00
N GLY A 25 -12.62 7.04 10.46
CA GLY A 25 -13.03 5.65 10.60
C GLY A 25 -13.32 4.97 9.27
N THR A 26 -12.94 3.70 9.19
CA THR A 26 -13.25 2.80 8.08
C THR A 26 -14.68 2.28 8.24
N PRO A 27 -15.50 2.25 7.17
CA PRO A 27 -16.82 1.61 7.20
C PRO A 27 -16.74 0.15 7.65
N TRP A 28 -17.72 -0.31 8.43
CA TRP A 28 -17.73 -1.67 9.00
C TRP A 28 -17.94 -2.77 7.96
N ASP A 29 -18.51 -2.42 6.82
CA ASP A 29 -18.76 -3.30 5.68
C ASP A 29 -17.57 -3.38 4.71
N PHE A 30 -16.53 -2.54 4.89
CA PHE A 30 -15.33 -2.58 4.07
C PHE A 30 -14.41 -3.73 4.50
N GLY A 31 -14.15 -4.68 3.59
CA GLY A 31 -13.29 -5.83 3.90
C GLY A 31 -12.68 -6.54 2.70
N HIS A 32 -13.43 -6.66 1.60
CA HIS A 32 -12.94 -7.27 0.34
C HIS A 32 -13.06 -6.33 -0.86
N GLU A 33 -13.44 -5.07 -0.64
CA GLU A 33 -13.47 -4.03 -1.66
C GLU A 33 -12.09 -3.39 -1.90
N LEU A 34 -12.00 -2.71 -3.03
CA LEU A 34 -10.93 -1.75 -3.32
C LEU A 34 -11.53 -0.34 -3.35
N LEU A 35 -10.69 0.67 -3.21
CA LEU A 35 -11.08 2.05 -3.50
C LEU A 35 -11.37 2.18 -5.00
N ASN A 36 -12.20 3.17 -5.35
CA ASN A 36 -12.49 3.47 -6.73
C ASN A 36 -11.20 3.76 -7.52
N GLU A 37 -11.17 3.31 -8.77
CA GLU A 37 -10.07 3.61 -9.68
C GLU A 37 -9.96 5.11 -9.92
N GLN A 38 -8.73 5.63 -9.91
CA GLN A 38 -8.42 7.04 -10.17
C GLN A 38 -7.33 7.11 -11.24
N TRP A 39 -7.72 7.00 -12.50
CA TRP A 39 -6.80 6.90 -13.64
C TRP A 39 -5.96 8.16 -13.82
N ASP A 40 -6.57 9.34 -13.67
CA ASP A 40 -5.88 10.63 -13.81
C ASP A 40 -4.77 10.80 -12.77
N LYS A 41 -4.94 10.22 -11.57
CA LYS A 41 -3.96 10.30 -10.48
C LYS A 41 -2.64 9.61 -10.85
N ILE A 42 -2.72 8.49 -11.57
CA ILE A 42 -1.57 7.64 -11.91
C ILE A 42 -0.98 7.96 -13.30
N GLU A 43 -1.54 8.89 -14.07
CA GLU A 43 -1.17 9.13 -15.46
C GLU A 43 0.32 9.45 -15.62
N ASP A 44 0.82 10.40 -14.84
CA ASP A 44 2.24 10.80 -14.87
C ASP A 44 3.17 9.66 -14.48
N SER A 45 2.77 8.87 -13.48
CA SER A 45 3.49 7.69 -12.99
C SER A 45 3.59 6.61 -14.07
N VAL A 46 2.48 6.36 -14.78
CA VAL A 46 2.41 5.40 -15.89
C VAL A 46 3.22 5.90 -17.09
N ALA A 47 3.09 7.17 -17.46
CA ALA A 47 3.87 7.78 -18.54
C ALA A 47 5.38 7.71 -18.25
N PHE A 48 5.78 7.94 -17.00
CA PHE A 48 7.15 7.74 -16.55
C PHE A 48 7.60 6.28 -16.70
N ALA A 49 6.76 5.32 -16.31
CA ALA A 49 7.05 3.90 -16.46
C ALA A 49 7.21 3.49 -17.93
N TYR A 50 6.39 4.03 -18.84
CA TYR A 50 6.51 3.79 -20.28
C TYR A 50 7.83 4.30 -20.83
N ARG A 51 8.25 5.52 -20.47
CA ARG A 51 9.56 6.06 -20.86
C ARG A 51 10.70 5.18 -20.35
N ARG A 52 10.56 4.61 -19.15
CA ARG A 52 11.58 3.74 -18.54
C ARG A 52 11.61 2.34 -19.15
N PHE A 53 10.44 1.78 -19.47
CA PHE A 53 10.25 0.44 -20.02
C PHE A 53 9.27 0.48 -21.21
N PRO A 54 9.73 0.82 -22.42
CA PRO A 54 8.86 1.09 -23.58
C PRO A 54 7.95 -0.07 -23.99
N VAL A 55 8.29 -1.31 -23.62
CA VAL A 55 7.41 -2.47 -23.86
C VAL A 55 6.06 -2.35 -23.15
N LEU A 56 5.99 -1.60 -22.04
CA LEU A 56 4.76 -1.39 -21.29
C LEU A 56 3.70 -0.61 -22.08
N GLU A 57 4.11 0.34 -22.91
CA GLU A 57 3.20 1.12 -23.76
C GLU A 57 2.47 0.21 -24.76
N ARG A 58 3.17 -0.81 -25.28
CA ARG A 58 2.59 -1.80 -26.20
C ARG A 58 1.71 -2.83 -25.48
N ALA A 59 2.06 -3.18 -24.24
CA ALA A 59 1.33 -4.16 -23.46
C ALA A 59 0.00 -3.60 -22.90
N GLY A 60 -0.05 -2.30 -22.63
CA GLY A 60 -1.21 -1.62 -22.03
C GLY A 60 -1.39 -1.94 -20.54
N VAL A 61 -2.40 -1.31 -19.93
CA VAL A 61 -2.78 -1.53 -18.52
C VAL A 61 -3.95 -2.51 -18.46
N LYS A 62 -3.75 -3.64 -17.78
CA LYS A 62 -4.81 -4.66 -17.60
C LYS A 62 -5.78 -4.30 -16.46
N ARG A 63 -5.26 -3.79 -15.35
CA ARG A 63 -6.02 -3.51 -14.12
C ARG A 63 -5.24 -2.54 -13.24
N VAL A 64 -5.96 -1.67 -12.53
CA VAL A 64 -5.43 -0.86 -11.43
C VAL A 64 -5.93 -1.43 -10.11
N ILE A 65 -5.04 -1.53 -9.12
CA ILE A 65 -5.40 -1.93 -7.75
C ILE A 65 -5.17 -0.71 -6.86
N HIS A 66 -6.27 -0.15 -6.34
CA HIS A 66 -6.24 0.98 -5.44
C HIS A 66 -6.78 0.52 -4.08
N GLY A 67 -5.87 0.17 -3.16
CA GLY A 67 -6.22 -0.32 -1.83
C GLY A 67 -5.66 0.59 -0.74
N PRO A 68 -6.36 0.77 0.39
CA PRO A 68 -5.81 1.48 1.53
C PRO A 68 -4.77 0.61 2.24
N PHE A 69 -3.77 1.27 2.83
CA PHE A 69 -2.79 0.65 3.73
C PHE A 69 -2.34 1.69 4.76
N THR A 70 -1.69 1.23 5.83
CA THR A 70 -1.44 2.06 7.01
C THR A 70 0.01 2.53 7.10
N PHE A 71 0.21 3.76 7.57
CA PHE A 71 1.52 4.35 7.86
C PHE A 71 1.52 5.00 9.23
N ALA A 72 2.64 4.87 9.94
CA ALA A 72 2.99 5.80 11.01
C ALA A 72 3.70 7.03 10.42
N PRO A 73 3.72 8.18 11.12
CA PRO A 73 4.36 9.41 10.64
C PRO A 73 5.85 9.25 10.28
N ASP A 74 6.56 8.33 10.92
CA ASP A 74 7.98 8.04 10.69
C ASP A 74 8.21 6.81 9.79
N GLY A 75 7.14 6.14 9.36
CA GLY A 75 7.18 4.94 8.53
C GLY A 75 7.50 3.63 9.27
N ASN A 76 7.69 3.66 10.60
CA ASN A 76 7.93 2.46 11.39
C ASN A 76 6.62 1.82 11.87
N PRO A 77 6.57 0.50 12.09
CA PRO A 77 5.42 -0.13 12.71
C PRO A 77 5.26 0.31 14.17
N LEU A 78 4.01 0.44 14.62
CA LEU A 78 3.68 0.71 16.02
C LEU A 78 3.49 -0.63 16.74
N ILE A 79 4.58 -1.13 17.32
CA ILE A 79 4.66 -2.47 17.91
C ILE A 79 5.11 -2.44 19.38
N GLY A 80 4.44 -3.20 20.25
CA GLY A 80 4.80 -3.35 21.67
C GLY A 80 3.69 -2.97 22.66
N PRO A 81 4.01 -2.90 23.97
CA PRO A 81 3.03 -2.56 25.00
C PRO A 81 2.63 -1.09 24.91
N VAL A 82 1.34 -0.79 25.05
CA VAL A 82 0.86 0.59 25.01
C VAL A 82 0.98 1.23 26.40
N PRO A 83 1.67 2.39 26.51
CA PRO A 83 1.85 3.07 27.79
C PRO A 83 0.52 3.36 28.50
N GLY A 84 0.47 3.10 29.80
CA GLY A 84 -0.71 3.36 30.64
C GLY A 84 -1.81 2.31 30.57
N LEU A 85 -1.70 1.29 29.72
CA LEU A 85 -2.69 0.21 29.60
C LEU A 85 -2.10 -1.13 30.04
N ARG A 86 -2.77 -1.79 30.99
CA ARG A 86 -2.35 -3.11 31.46
C ARG A 86 -2.76 -4.18 30.46
N ASN A 87 -1.82 -5.04 30.08
CA ASN A 87 -2.04 -6.18 29.17
C ASN A 87 -2.57 -5.77 27.79
N TYR A 88 -2.22 -4.58 27.30
CA TYR A 88 -2.62 -4.09 25.98
C TYR A 88 -1.39 -3.86 25.08
N TRP A 89 -1.42 -4.46 23.90
CA TRP A 89 -0.31 -4.47 22.94
C TRP A 89 -0.77 -3.98 21.58
N SER A 90 0.13 -3.35 20.84
CA SER A 90 -0.08 -2.89 19.46
C SER A 90 0.81 -3.67 18.50
N ALA A 91 0.29 -3.88 17.29
CA ALA A 91 1.00 -4.39 16.12
C ALA A 91 0.41 -3.72 14.86
N CYS A 92 0.41 -2.39 14.85
CA CYS A 92 -0.33 -1.57 13.87
C CYS A 92 0.61 -0.75 12.98
N ALA A 93 0.03 -0.05 11.99
CA ALA A 93 0.75 0.87 11.10
C ALA A 93 1.90 0.21 10.31
N VAL A 94 1.71 -1.06 9.93
CA VAL A 94 2.75 -1.87 9.30
C VAL A 94 2.73 -1.67 7.78
N MET A 95 3.62 -0.81 7.30
CA MET A 95 3.71 -0.44 5.89
C MET A 95 4.04 -1.65 4.99
N ALA A 96 4.98 -2.51 5.40
CA ALA A 96 5.43 -3.67 4.64
C ALA A 96 5.01 -4.98 5.33
N GLY A 97 3.72 -5.11 5.65
CA GLY A 97 3.19 -6.22 6.44
C GLY A 97 3.57 -7.62 5.95
N PHE A 98 3.64 -7.84 4.64
CA PHE A 98 4.05 -9.13 4.08
C PHE A 98 5.53 -9.47 4.35
N SER A 99 6.44 -8.49 4.35
CA SER A 99 7.86 -8.73 4.62
C SER A 99 8.21 -8.63 6.10
N GLN A 100 7.51 -7.78 6.86
CA GLN A 100 7.79 -7.52 8.27
C GLN A 100 7.00 -8.43 9.22
N GLY A 101 5.88 -9.02 8.78
CA GLY A 101 4.95 -9.80 9.60
C GLY A 101 5.59 -10.88 10.46
N GLY A 102 6.47 -11.69 9.85
CA GLY A 102 7.16 -12.76 10.59
C GLY A 102 8.09 -12.23 11.68
N GLY A 103 8.87 -11.18 11.38
CA GLY A 103 9.78 -10.58 12.35
C GLY A 103 9.07 -9.89 13.51
N MET A 104 7.95 -9.23 13.22
CA MET A 104 7.11 -8.61 14.25
C MET A 104 6.46 -9.65 15.15
N GLY A 105 5.95 -10.75 14.58
CA GLY A 105 5.36 -11.83 15.36
C GLY A 105 6.35 -12.54 16.28
N LEU A 106 7.64 -12.56 15.92
CA LEU A 106 8.70 -13.08 16.78
C LEU A 106 9.11 -12.09 17.90
N ALA A 107 8.99 -10.78 17.63
CA ALA A 107 9.43 -9.74 18.56
C ALA A 107 8.41 -9.43 19.68
N LEU A 108 7.14 -9.79 19.47
CA LEU A 108 6.05 -9.69 20.44
C LEU A 108 5.94 -10.95 21.31
#